data_AF-E9B734-F1
#
_entry.id   AF-E9B734-F1
#
_cell.length_a   1.000
_cell.length_b   1.000
_cell.length_c   1.000
_cell.angle_alpha   90.00
_cell.angle_beta   90.00
_cell.angle_gamma   90.00
#
_symmetry.space_group_name_H-M   'P 1'
#
loop_
_entity.id
_entity.type
_entity.pdbx_description
1 polymer ?
#
loop_
_entity_poly.entity_id
_entity_poly.type
_entity_poly.pdbx_seq_one_letter_code
_entity_poly.pdbx_strand_id
1 'polypeptide(L)'
;MSLFERPHRLMSVSSVVIGLKPETLREVDDYAVWMEKLRGELVRVYGEQLMQLEVSDITYATGDNPNHFSSRITEGLFEDLRAYKALLASTDSINKQLTERTELQQLIESAISQNTEGGRALRQQQRELRSVKDSIVQLTRQAAELKYQLSCLSQQLTNVFQAEAVRVSFA
;
A
#
# COMPACT_ATOMS: atom_id res chain seq x y z
N MET A 1 -4.43 -18.75 4.56
CA MET A 1 -3.70 -19.29 3.39
C MET A 1 -2.20 -19.21 3.68
N SER A 2 -1.37 -20.10 3.12
CA SER A 2 0.10 -20.03 3.31
C SER A 2 0.67 -18.85 2.53
N LEU A 3 1.49 -18.05 3.21
CA LEU A 3 2.29 -16.94 2.67
C LEU A 3 3.49 -17.43 1.83
N PHE A 4 3.92 -18.66 2.07
CA PHE A 4 5.16 -19.20 1.54
C PHE A 4 4.88 -20.28 0.51
N GLU A 5 5.70 -20.29 -0.54
CA GLU A 5 5.69 -21.31 -1.58
C GLU A 5 6.40 -22.57 -1.12
N ARG A 6 5.92 -23.72 -1.59
CA ARG A 6 6.52 -25.03 -1.35
C ARG A 6 6.76 -25.74 -2.69
N PRO A 7 7.83 -26.55 -2.82
CA PRO A 7 8.87 -26.80 -1.81
C PRO A 7 9.76 -25.56 -1.57
N HIS A 8 10.39 -25.48 -0.40
CA HIS A 8 11.38 -24.43 -0.13
C HIS A 8 12.59 -24.62 -1.06
N ARG A 9 13.19 -23.52 -1.49
CA ARG A 9 14.22 -23.52 -2.56
C ARG A 9 15.54 -24.08 -2.07
N LEU A 10 15.93 -23.76 -0.84
CA LEU A 10 17.20 -24.21 -0.25
C LEU A 10 17.10 -24.28 1.27
N MET A 11 17.74 -25.28 1.86
CA MET A 11 17.94 -25.40 3.31
C MET A 11 19.42 -25.67 3.58
N SER A 12 19.99 -24.95 4.54
CA SER A 12 21.35 -25.12 5.05
C SER A 12 21.37 -24.94 6.57
N VAL A 13 22.50 -25.23 7.19
CA VAL A 13 22.66 -25.10 8.66
C VAL A 13 22.49 -23.65 9.11
N SER A 14 22.88 -22.68 8.28
CA SER A 14 22.87 -21.25 8.63
C SER A 14 21.72 -20.46 8.01
N SER A 15 20.95 -21.04 7.09
CA SER A 15 19.86 -20.33 6.43
C SER A 15 18.87 -21.21 5.69
N VAL A 16 17.64 -20.72 5.53
CA VAL A 16 16.60 -21.27 4.65
C VAL A 16 16.25 -20.24 3.58
N VAL A 17 16.10 -20.66 2.33
CA VAL A 17 15.53 -19.84 1.25
C VAL A 17 14.13 -20.35 0.91
N ILE A 18 13.15 -19.46 1.03
CA ILE A 18 11.72 -19.75 0.90
C ILE A 18 11.14 -18.86 -0.21
N GLY A 19 10.34 -19.41 -1.11
CA GLY A 19 9.60 -18.61 -2.09
C GLY A 19 8.45 -17.83 -1.42
N LEU A 20 8.22 -16.61 -1.86
CA LEU A 20 7.08 -15.79 -1.46
C LEU A 20 6.01 -15.87 -2.54
N LYS A 21 4.74 -15.93 -2.14
CA LYS A 21 3.66 -15.69 -3.09
C LYS A 21 3.58 -14.20 -3.45
N PRO A 22 3.07 -13.83 -4.64
CA PRO A 22 3.05 -12.44 -5.09
C PRO A 22 2.33 -11.46 -4.15
N GLU A 23 1.27 -11.88 -3.45
CA GLU A 23 0.51 -10.99 -2.55
C GLU A 23 1.06 -10.94 -1.11
N THR A 24 2.04 -11.77 -0.77
CA THR A 24 2.40 -12.09 0.62
C THR A 24 2.76 -10.89 1.49
N LEU A 25 3.65 -10.02 0.99
CA LEU A 25 4.10 -8.84 1.71
C LEU A 25 3.06 -7.71 1.66
N ARG A 26 2.11 -7.78 0.73
CA ARG A 26 1.02 -6.80 0.62
C ARG A 26 -0.14 -7.14 1.54
N GLU A 27 -0.30 -8.39 1.96
CA GLU A 27 -1.41 -8.82 2.81
C GLU A 27 -1.17 -8.62 4.31
N VAL A 28 0.09 -8.58 4.75
CA VAL A 28 0.43 -8.48 6.17
C VAL A 28 0.88 -7.06 6.51
N ASP A 29 0.11 -6.40 7.38
CA ASP A 29 0.32 -5.01 7.81
C ASP A 29 1.24 -4.84 9.02
N ASP A 30 1.69 -5.96 9.59
CA ASP A 30 2.38 -5.99 10.86
C ASP A 30 3.56 -6.97 10.83
N TYR A 31 4.72 -6.48 11.22
CA TYR A 31 5.96 -7.25 11.22
C TYR A 31 5.91 -8.43 12.20
N ALA A 32 5.31 -8.26 13.38
CA ALA A 32 5.20 -9.33 14.37
C ALA A 32 4.29 -10.45 13.84
N VAL A 33 3.17 -10.10 13.20
CA VAL A 33 2.28 -11.08 12.54
C VAL A 33 3.01 -11.80 11.40
N TRP A 34 3.83 -11.08 10.63
CA TRP A 34 4.63 -11.68 9.56
C TRP A 34 5.67 -12.67 10.13
N MET A 35 6.37 -12.28 11.20
CA MET A 35 7.34 -13.12 11.90
C MET A 35 6.71 -14.36 12.52
N GLU A 36 5.52 -14.25 13.10
CA GLU A 36 4.77 -15.39 13.64
C GLU A 36 4.45 -16.40 12.52
N LYS A 37 3.96 -15.93 11.38
CA LYS A 37 3.68 -16.78 10.22
C LYS A 37 4.94 -17.43 9.67
N LEU A 38 6.05 -16.70 9.61
CA LEU A 38 7.34 -17.25 9.18
C LEU A 38 7.83 -18.36 10.11
N ARG A 39 7.82 -18.11 11.43
CA ARG A 39 8.22 -19.11 12.43
C ARG A 39 7.32 -20.35 12.36
N GLY A 40 6.01 -20.14 12.24
CA GLY A 40 5.04 -21.22 12.06
C GLY A 40 5.31 -22.07 10.81
N GLU A 41 5.70 -21.45 9.69
CA GLU A 41 6.08 -22.18 8.47
C GLU A 41 7.37 -22.99 8.65
N LEU A 42 8.40 -22.39 9.26
CA LEU A 42 9.67 -23.06 9.53
C LEU A 42 9.48 -24.30 10.42
N VAL A 43 8.70 -24.16 11.49
CA VAL A 43 8.35 -25.28 12.39
C VAL A 43 7.58 -26.36 11.64
N ARG A 44 6.62 -25.96 10.81
CA ARG A 44 5.78 -26.91 10.08
C ARG A 44 6.57 -27.73 9.06
N VAL A 45 7.62 -27.17 8.46
CA VAL A 45 8.40 -27.84 7.40
C VAL A 45 9.60 -28.59 7.97
N TYR A 46 10.28 -28.03 8.98
CA TYR A 46 11.54 -28.56 9.49
C TYR A 46 11.49 -29.03 10.95
N GLY A 47 10.34 -28.90 11.61
CA GLY A 47 10.14 -29.29 13.00
C GLY A 47 10.57 -28.23 14.02
N GLU A 48 10.29 -28.49 15.29
CA GLU A 48 10.53 -27.57 16.41
C GLU A 48 12.02 -27.26 16.65
N GLN A 49 12.93 -28.05 16.08
CA GLN A 49 14.37 -27.83 16.20
C GLN A 49 14.80 -26.45 15.66
N LEU A 50 14.12 -25.94 14.62
CA LEU A 50 14.38 -24.59 14.10
C LEU A 50 13.88 -23.47 15.03
N MET A 51 13.01 -23.75 16.01
CA MET A 51 12.59 -22.72 16.99
C MET A 51 13.70 -22.35 17.96
N GLN A 52 14.67 -23.24 18.14
CA GLN A 52 15.80 -23.00 19.04
C GLN A 52 16.87 -22.11 18.40
N LEU A 53 16.86 -21.99 17.07
CA LEU A 53 17.76 -21.11 16.34
C LEU A 53 17.23 -19.68 16.35
N GLU A 54 18.09 -18.73 16.72
CA GLU A 54 17.75 -17.32 16.66
C GLU A 54 17.79 -16.85 15.20
N VAL A 55 16.73 -16.20 14.73
CA VAL A 55 16.71 -15.59 13.40
C VAL A 55 17.56 -14.32 13.44
N SER A 56 18.68 -14.34 12.72
CA SER A 56 19.66 -13.24 12.74
C SER A 56 19.37 -12.15 11.73
N ASP A 57 18.94 -12.52 10.52
CA ASP A 57 18.59 -11.58 9.46
C ASP A 57 17.59 -12.22 8.51
N ILE A 58 16.80 -11.37 7.85
CA ILE A 58 15.82 -11.78 6.86
C ILE A 58 16.02 -10.88 5.66
N THR A 59 16.49 -11.50 4.58
CA THR A 59 16.78 -10.80 3.33
C THR A 59 15.86 -11.29 2.23
N TYR A 60 15.56 -10.46 1.24
CA TYR A 60 14.74 -10.87 0.10
C TYR A 60 15.47 -10.69 -1.24
N ALA A 61 15.04 -11.46 -2.22
CA ALA A 61 15.47 -11.39 -3.60
C ALA A 61 14.27 -11.08 -4.51
N THR A 62 14.51 -10.36 -5.60
CA THR A 62 13.52 -10.07 -6.63
C THR A 62 13.61 -11.07 -7.79
N GLY A 63 12.55 -11.17 -8.59
CA GLY A 63 12.55 -12.04 -9.77
C GLY A 63 13.66 -11.73 -10.78
N ASP A 64 14.04 -10.46 -10.91
CA ASP A 64 15.14 -10.04 -11.80
C ASP A 64 16.51 -10.53 -11.32
N ASN A 65 16.69 -10.72 -10.00
CA ASN A 65 17.94 -11.16 -9.39
C ASN A 65 17.68 -12.21 -8.30
N PRO A 66 17.25 -13.44 -8.66
CA PRO A 66 16.70 -14.42 -7.72
C PRO A 66 17.74 -15.00 -6.74
N ASN A 67 19.03 -14.79 -6.99
CA ASN A 67 20.14 -15.24 -6.15
C ASN A 67 20.77 -14.10 -5.32
N HIS A 68 20.25 -12.87 -5.43
CA HIS A 68 20.83 -11.71 -4.77
C HIS A 68 19.96 -11.25 -3.59
N PHE A 69 20.45 -11.53 -2.37
CA PHE A 69 19.76 -11.25 -1.12
C PHE A 69 20.45 -10.10 -0.36
N SER A 70 20.30 -8.87 -0.85
CA SER A 70 20.94 -7.67 -0.29
C SER A 70 20.01 -6.74 0.46
N SER A 71 18.70 -6.83 0.22
CA SER A 71 17.69 -6.02 0.90
C SER A 71 17.06 -6.79 2.06
N ARG A 72 16.75 -6.08 3.15
CA ARG A 72 16.25 -6.65 4.41
C ARG A 72 14.75 -6.47 4.57
N ILE A 73 14.13 -7.45 5.22
CA ILE A 73 12.77 -7.33 5.76
C ILE A 73 12.88 -6.89 7.21
N THR A 74 12.48 -5.65 7.48
CA THR A 74 12.56 -5.01 8.80
C THR A 74 11.18 -4.54 9.25
N GLU A 75 11.05 -4.16 10.51
CA GLU A 75 9.81 -3.53 11.01
C GLU A 75 9.46 -2.24 10.26
N GLY A 76 10.46 -1.37 10.01
CA GLY A 76 10.27 -0.14 9.25
C GLY A 76 9.73 -0.36 7.83
N LEU A 77 10.07 -1.50 7.19
CA LEU A 77 9.48 -1.86 5.90
C LEU A 77 7.95 -2.04 5.99
N PHE A 78 7.44 -2.60 7.09
CA PHE A 78 6.00 -2.75 7.31
C PHE A 78 5.32 -1.42 7.66
N GLU A 79 6.04 -0.49 8.30
CA GLU A 79 5.56 0.88 8.49
C GLU A 79 5.38 1.60 7.14
N ASP A 80 6.35 1.48 6.23
CA ASP A 80 6.27 2.04 4.89
C ASP A 80 5.12 1.41 4.07
N LEU A 81 4.94 0.09 4.16
CA LEU A 81 3.82 -0.61 3.52
C LEU A 81 2.46 -0.14 4.06
N ARG A 82 2.35 0.11 5.36
CA ARG A 82 1.14 0.65 6.00
C ARG A 82 0.88 2.09 5.56
N ALA A 83 1.92 2.93 5.50
CA ALA A 83 1.82 4.29 4.99
C ALA A 83 1.35 4.30 3.53
N TYR A 84 1.87 3.39 2.71
CA TYR A 84 1.45 3.22 1.31
C TYR A 84 -0.04 2.88 1.18
N LYS A 85 -0.54 1.92 1.97
CA LYS A 85 -1.96 1.58 2.00
C LYS A 85 -2.84 2.74 2.49
N ALA A 86 -2.39 3.49 3.49
CA ALA A 86 -3.11 4.67 3.98
C ALA A 86 -3.18 5.78 2.92
N LEU A 87 -2.11 5.98 2.15
CA LEU A 87 -2.09 6.92 1.02
C LEU A 87 -3.03 6.49 -0.11
N LEU A 88 -3.10 5.19 -0.42
CA LEU A 88 -4.06 4.66 -1.39
C LEU A 88 -5.51 4.94 -0.94
N ALA A 89 -5.85 4.62 0.31
CA ALA A 89 -7.19 4.86 0.84
C ALA A 89 -7.55 6.36 0.87
N SER A 90 -6.59 7.22 1.20
CA SER A 90 -6.76 8.68 1.18
C SER A 90 -6.99 9.19 -0.24
N THR A 91 -6.24 8.67 -1.22
CA THR A 91 -6.41 8.99 -2.64
C THR A 91 -7.81 8.62 -3.14
N ASP A 92 -8.27 7.41 -2.80
CA ASP A 92 -9.62 6.95 -3.16
C ASP A 92 -10.72 7.82 -2.53
N SER A 93 -10.54 8.23 -1.27
CA SER A 93 -11.46 9.14 -0.58
C SER A 93 -11.55 10.52 -1.26
N ILE A 94 -10.41 11.12 -1.60
CA ILE A 94 -10.36 12.42 -2.29
C ILE A 94 -10.97 12.31 -3.69
N ASN A 95 -10.72 11.22 -4.42
CA ASN A 95 -11.32 11.01 -5.74
C ASN A 95 -12.86 10.93 -5.65
N LYS A 96 -13.41 10.23 -4.65
CA LYS A 96 -14.87 10.19 -4.41
C LYS A 96 -15.43 11.58 -4.13
N GLN A 97 -14.78 12.35 -3.26
CA GLN A 97 -15.19 13.73 -2.95
C GLN A 97 -15.13 14.63 -4.19
N LEU A 98 -14.11 14.49 -5.04
CA LEU A 98 -14.03 15.21 -6.32
C LEU A 98 -15.20 14.89 -7.24
N THR A 99 -15.57 13.61 -7.37
CA THR A 99 -16.73 13.19 -8.16
C THR A 99 -18.01 13.83 -7.62
N GLU A 100 -18.29 13.70 -6.33
CA GLU A 100 -19.48 14.27 -5.68
C GLU A 100 -19.56 15.80 -5.86
N ARG A 101 -18.43 16.51 -5.70
CA ARG A 101 -18.38 17.96 -5.88
C ARG A 101 -18.56 18.38 -7.33
N THR A 102 -18.05 17.59 -8.27
CA THR A 102 -18.22 17.85 -9.72
C THR A 102 -19.68 17.66 -10.12
N GLU A 103 -20.35 16.62 -9.62
CA GLU A 103 -21.79 16.41 -9.84
C GLU A 103 -22.62 17.56 -9.24
N LEU A 104 -22.30 17.98 -8.02
CA LEU A 104 -22.96 19.14 -7.38
C LEU A 104 -22.75 20.43 -8.19
N GLN A 105 -21.55 20.66 -8.74
CA GLN A 105 -21.28 21.80 -9.62
C GLN A 105 -22.21 21.77 -10.83
N GLN A 106 -22.34 20.63 -11.51
CA GLN A 106 -23.19 20.48 -12.69
C GLN A 106 -24.68 20.72 -12.37
N LEU A 107 -25.15 20.24 -11.21
CA LEU A 107 -26.51 20.48 -10.75
C LEU A 107 -26.78 21.97 -10.51
N ILE A 108 -25.86 22.68 -9.86
CA ILE A 108 -25.99 24.12 -9.60
C ILE A 108 -25.94 24.91 -10.92
N GLU A 109 -25.03 24.57 -11.83
CA GLU A 109 -24.93 25.21 -13.15
C GLU A 109 -26.20 24.99 -13.99
N SER A 110 -26.77 23.78 -13.95
CA SER A 110 -28.05 23.47 -14.57
C SER A 110 -29.19 24.27 -13.94
N ALA A 111 -29.25 24.35 -12.61
CA ALA A 111 -30.27 25.14 -11.91
C ALA A 111 -30.17 26.63 -12.24
N ILE A 112 -28.96 27.19 -12.35
CA ILE A 112 -28.73 28.59 -12.73
C ILE A 112 -29.23 28.85 -14.16
N SER A 113 -28.96 27.95 -15.11
CA SER A 113 -29.37 28.11 -16.52
C SER A 113 -30.88 27.99 -16.74
N GLN A 114 -31.57 27.23 -15.88
CA GLN A 114 -33.03 27.08 -15.92
C GLN A 114 -33.77 28.18 -15.14
N ASN A 115 -33.06 28.94 -14.31
CA ASN A 115 -33.68 29.96 -13.45
C ASN A 115 -33.98 31.23 -14.26
N THR A 116 -35.27 31.45 -14.52
CA THR A 116 -35.78 32.60 -15.29
C THR A 116 -36.27 33.75 -14.40
N GLU A 117 -36.31 33.56 -13.06
CA GLU A 117 -36.86 34.53 -12.11
C GLU A 117 -35.82 35.06 -11.10
N GLY A 118 -35.67 36.39 -11.05
CA GLY A 118 -35.27 37.13 -9.84
C GLY A 118 -33.81 37.04 -9.34
N GLY A 119 -33.19 38.21 -9.18
CA GLY A 119 -31.76 38.33 -8.84
C GLY A 119 -31.30 37.82 -7.46
N ARG A 120 -32.17 37.53 -6.48
CA ARG A 120 -31.73 37.09 -5.12
C ARG A 120 -31.40 35.60 -5.06
N ALA A 121 -32.25 34.74 -5.62
CA ALA A 121 -32.02 33.29 -5.70
C ALA A 121 -30.81 32.98 -6.60
N LEU A 122 -30.72 33.66 -7.74
CA LEU A 122 -29.57 33.56 -8.64
C LEU A 122 -28.25 33.96 -7.96
N ARG A 123 -28.23 35.06 -7.18
CA ARG A 123 -27.04 35.47 -6.41
C ARG A 123 -26.63 34.42 -5.37
N GLN A 124 -27.59 33.74 -4.74
CA GLN A 124 -27.30 32.67 -3.78
C GLN A 124 -26.68 31.46 -4.48
N GLN A 125 -27.28 30.99 -5.58
CA GLN A 125 -26.74 29.89 -6.39
C GLN A 125 -25.34 30.21 -6.93
N GLN A 126 -25.09 31.46 -7.36
CA GLN A 126 -23.75 31.89 -7.81
C GLN A 126 -22.70 31.92 -6.68
N ARG A 127 -23.10 32.17 -5.43
CA ARG A 127 -22.18 32.09 -4.28
C ARG A 127 -21.87 30.64 -3.93
N GLU A 128 -22.89 29.79 -3.95
CA GLU A 128 -22.74 28.36 -3.73
C GLU A 128 -21.84 27.72 -4.81
N LEU A 129 -22.05 28.07 -6.09
CA LEU A 129 -21.22 27.61 -7.19
C LEU A 129 -19.74 28.01 -7.00
N ARG A 130 -19.47 29.23 -6.53
CA ARG A 130 -18.10 29.67 -6.23
C ARG A 130 -17.49 28.82 -5.11
N SER A 131 -18.22 28.60 -4.02
CA SER A 131 -17.77 27.76 -2.92
C SER A 131 -17.47 26.32 -3.37
N VAL A 132 -18.30 25.75 -4.25
CA VAL A 132 -18.08 24.40 -4.79
C VAL A 132 -16.84 24.39 -5.68
N LYS A 133 -16.67 25.38 -6.56
CA LYS A 133 -15.47 25.50 -7.41
C LYS A 133 -14.20 25.64 -6.58
N ASP A 134 -14.21 26.45 -5.53
CA ASP A 134 -13.07 26.61 -4.62
C ASP A 134 -12.74 25.29 -3.91
N SER A 135 -13.74 24.54 -3.46
CA SER A 135 -13.57 23.21 -2.87
C SER A 135 -12.97 22.22 -3.88
N ILE A 136 -13.43 22.20 -5.12
CA ILE A 136 -12.86 21.35 -6.18
C ILE A 136 -11.38 21.69 -6.41
N VAL A 137 -11.03 22.99 -6.47
CA VAL A 137 -9.62 23.41 -6.64
C VAL A 137 -8.75 22.92 -5.47
N GLN A 138 -9.23 23.02 -4.24
CA GLN A 138 -8.52 22.54 -3.06
C GLN A 138 -8.33 21.02 -3.10
N LEU A 139 -9.40 20.26 -3.36
CA LEU A 139 -9.35 18.81 -3.48
C LEU A 139 -8.44 18.34 -4.62
N THR A 140 -8.42 19.08 -5.74
CA THR A 140 -7.53 18.77 -6.87
C THR A 140 -6.06 18.94 -6.49
N ARG A 141 -5.73 19.98 -5.71
CA ARG A 141 -4.36 20.17 -5.19
C ARG A 141 -3.97 19.06 -4.22
N GLN A 142 -4.87 18.69 -3.31
CA GLN A 142 -4.65 17.58 -2.39
C GLN A 142 -4.46 16.25 -3.13
N ALA A 143 -5.27 15.98 -4.17
CA ALA A 143 -5.11 14.81 -5.01
C ALA A 143 -3.75 14.76 -5.70
N ALA A 144 -3.25 15.91 -6.19
CA ALA A 144 -1.94 16.00 -6.81
C ALA A 144 -0.80 15.73 -5.81
N GLU A 145 -0.91 16.25 -4.60
CA GLU A 145 0.05 16.01 -3.52
C GLU A 145 0.08 14.53 -3.10
N LEU A 146 -1.10 13.94 -2.85
CA LEU A 146 -1.21 12.52 -2.52
C LEU A 146 -0.65 11.64 -3.64
N LYS A 147 -0.93 11.98 -4.91
CA LYS A 147 -0.38 11.26 -6.06
C LYS A 147 1.15 11.33 -6.11
N TYR A 148 1.73 12.48 -5.79
CA TYR A 148 3.19 12.63 -5.70
C TYR A 148 3.77 11.77 -4.58
N GLN A 149 3.21 11.86 -3.37
CA GLN A 149 3.64 11.05 -2.22
C GLN A 149 3.55 9.55 -2.51
N LEU A 150 2.44 9.11 -3.12
CA LEU A 150 2.24 7.72 -3.53
C LEU A 150 3.27 7.27 -4.56
N SER A 151 3.61 8.13 -5.53
CA SER A 151 4.65 7.83 -6.52
C SER A 151 6.02 7.65 -5.86
N CYS A 152 6.40 8.54 -4.94
CA CYS A 152 7.68 8.45 -4.23
C CYS A 152 7.77 7.16 -3.40
N LEU A 153 6.72 6.87 -2.62
CA LEU A 153 6.72 5.69 -1.75
C LEU A 153 6.61 4.40 -2.56
N SER A 154 5.83 4.39 -3.66
CA SER A 154 5.80 3.27 -4.59
C SER A 154 7.17 3.00 -5.20
N GLN A 155 7.94 4.05 -5.51
CA GLN A 155 9.29 3.89 -6.04
C GLN A 155 10.23 3.27 -5.00
N GLN A 156 10.16 3.72 -3.75
CA GLN A 156 10.94 3.16 -2.63
C GLN A 156 10.60 1.69 -2.38
N LEU A 157 9.33 1.32 -2.50
CA LEU A 157 8.84 -0.05 -2.28
C LEU A 157 8.90 -0.95 -3.53
N THR A 158 9.41 -0.47 -4.67
CA THR A 158 9.41 -1.23 -5.95
C THR A 158 10.00 -2.63 -5.78
N ASN A 159 11.17 -2.74 -5.17
CA ASN A 159 11.86 -4.02 -4.99
C ASN A 159 11.09 -4.94 -4.03
N VAL A 160 10.39 -4.37 -3.05
CA VAL A 160 9.57 -5.13 -2.08
C VAL A 160 8.36 -5.72 -2.80
N PHE A 161 7.75 -4.94 -3.70
CA PHE A 161 6.63 -5.39 -4.53
C PHE A 161 7.00 -6.45 -5.55
N GLN A 162 8.29 -6.61 -5.85
CA GLN A 162 8.87 -7.62 -6.73
C GLN A 162 9.56 -8.76 -5.97
N ALA A 163 9.48 -8.79 -4.64
CA ALA A 163 10.12 -9.81 -3.83
C ALA A 163 9.47 -11.19 -4.09
N GLU A 164 10.28 -12.16 -4.50
CA GLU A 164 9.83 -13.52 -4.83
C GLU A 164 10.40 -14.58 -3.90
N ALA A 165 11.46 -14.26 -3.16
CA ALA A 165 12.05 -15.19 -2.21
C ALA A 165 12.63 -14.45 -1.02
N VAL A 166 12.62 -15.12 0.13
CA VAL A 166 13.27 -14.67 1.35
C VAL A 166 14.30 -15.68 1.80
N ARG A 167 15.43 -15.18 2.25
CA ARG A 167 16.45 -15.93 2.96
C ARG A 167 16.37 -15.56 4.43
N VAL A 168 16.01 -16.55 5.24
CA VAL A 168 16.05 -16.47 6.70
C VAL A 168 17.40 -17.00 7.14
N SER A 169 18.20 -16.16 7.77
CA SER A 169 19.49 -16.53 8.33
C SER A 169 19.33 -16.84 9.82
N PHE A 170 20.09 -17.82 10.29
CA PHE A 170 20.12 -18.25 11.70
C PHE A 170 21.47 -17.92 12.33
N ALA A 171 21.47 -17.65 13.64
CA ALA A 171 22.66 -17.53 14.47
C ALA A 171 22.99 -18.85 15.18
#